data_AF-A0A1F5C7J0-F1
#
_entry.id   AF-A0A1F5C7J0-F1
#
_cell.length_a   1.000
_cell.length_b   1.000
_cell.length_c   1.000
_cell.angle_alpha   90.00
_cell.angle_beta   90.00
_cell.angle_gamma   90.00
#
_symmetry.space_group_name_H-M   'P 1'
#
loop_
_entity.id
_entity.type
_entity.pdbx_description
1 polymer ?
#
loop_
_entity_poly.entity_id
_entity_poly.type
_entity_poly.pdbx_seq_one_letter_code
_entity_poly.pdbx_strand_id
1 'polypeptide(L)'
;MRNAGRILASVLIFIWAFHSAGYGAAITGAVDGTIKDMATGQPVSGVKISLVSAKTESLTFELTTDQKGHFYRSGLVPGIYKMTLEKEGYVPQGGSIRVVLDETTRLELKLEPAKGPEAGAPAVAKMVVAGNELIAAGKYDEAIARLGEAIAQLPLNAVPYYYRGLAHEKSGKNEEALQDYQKAIELKADFILPLTRSGMIWAKKGDFEKAGQFYRKALDSGDQDPTTLYNCGVCLTNLGKSAEAREAFEKLLARDPKYSDVYYQLAILCLNAGETARAKELLEMFIVKDPENKNAALAKEILKSLNQEPAAAG
;
A
#
# COMPACT_ATOMS: atom_id res chain seq x y z
N MET A 1 -13.97 -68.77 -64.97
CA MET A 1 -14.06 -69.41 -63.63
C MET A 1 -13.00 -68.78 -62.73
N ARG A 2 -13.42 -68.37 -61.53
CA ARG A 2 -12.65 -67.99 -60.31
C ARG A 2 -11.13 -67.80 -60.46
N ASN A 3 -10.64 -66.61 -60.12
CA ASN A 3 -9.68 -66.53 -59.02
C ASN A 3 -9.74 -65.16 -58.32
N ALA A 4 -9.75 -65.21 -56.99
CA ALA A 4 -9.85 -64.07 -56.09
C ALA A 4 -8.44 -63.62 -55.67
N GLY A 5 -8.19 -62.31 -55.69
CA GLY A 5 -7.01 -61.68 -55.12
C GLY A 5 -7.44 -60.48 -54.30
N ARG A 6 -7.29 -60.59 -52.98
CA ARG A 6 -7.56 -59.56 -51.97
C ARG A 6 -6.53 -58.43 -52.07
N ILE A 7 -6.98 -57.18 -51.97
CA ILE A 7 -6.14 -56.05 -51.54
C ILE A 7 -6.83 -55.42 -50.32
N LEU A 8 -6.12 -55.39 -49.19
CA LEU A 8 -6.49 -54.69 -47.98
C LEU A 8 -6.51 -53.18 -48.23
N ALA A 9 -7.58 -52.50 -47.82
CA ALA A 9 -7.59 -51.06 -47.62
C ALA A 9 -8.10 -50.78 -46.19
N SER A 10 -7.18 -50.37 -45.32
CA SER A 10 -7.43 -49.92 -43.96
C SER A 10 -8.13 -48.56 -43.98
N VAL A 11 -9.34 -48.48 -43.42
CA VAL A 11 -10.06 -47.22 -43.24
C VAL A 11 -9.61 -46.57 -41.92
N LEU A 12 -8.84 -45.49 -42.02
CA LEU A 12 -8.54 -44.57 -40.91
C LEU A 12 -9.69 -43.58 -40.78
N ILE A 13 -10.41 -43.65 -39.66
CA ILE A 13 -11.44 -42.70 -39.27
C ILE A 13 -10.76 -41.47 -38.66
N PHE A 14 -10.77 -40.34 -39.37
CA PHE A 14 -10.37 -39.03 -38.84
C PHE A 14 -11.53 -38.42 -38.04
N ILE A 15 -11.38 -38.40 -36.72
CA ILE A 15 -12.25 -37.62 -35.82
C ILE A 15 -11.73 -36.18 -35.82
N TRP A 16 -12.50 -35.26 -36.39
CA TRP A 16 -12.27 -33.83 -36.25
C TRP A 16 -12.71 -33.38 -34.86
N ALA A 17 -11.75 -33.17 -33.97
CA ALA A 17 -11.98 -32.51 -32.69
C ALA A 17 -12.13 -30.99 -32.90
N PHE A 18 -13.38 -30.51 -32.95
CA PHE A 18 -13.69 -29.10 -32.76
C PHE A 18 -13.26 -28.70 -31.35
N HIS A 19 -12.11 -28.04 -31.22
CA HIS A 19 -11.81 -27.26 -30.02
C HIS A 19 -12.65 -25.99 -30.07
N SER A 20 -13.84 -26.03 -29.47
CA SER A 20 -14.53 -24.82 -29.08
C SER A 20 -13.69 -24.14 -28.01
N ALA A 21 -12.87 -23.17 -28.43
CA ALA A 21 -12.33 -22.17 -27.52
C ALA A 21 -13.52 -21.41 -26.95
N GLY A 22 -13.99 -21.84 -25.78
CA GLY A 22 -14.91 -21.05 -24.99
C GLY A 22 -14.22 -19.73 -24.69
N TYR A 23 -14.69 -18.65 -25.32
CA TYR A 23 -14.53 -17.31 -24.78
C TYR A 23 -15.16 -17.34 -23.39
N GLY A 24 -14.37 -17.64 -22.37
CA GLY A 24 -14.76 -17.35 -21.00
C GLY A 24 -15.07 -15.87 -20.97
N ALA A 25 -16.31 -15.50 -20.61
CA ALA A 25 -16.67 -14.11 -20.41
C ALA A 25 -15.58 -13.49 -19.52
N ALA A 26 -14.82 -12.54 -20.07
CA ALA A 26 -13.76 -11.89 -19.31
C ALA A 26 -14.45 -11.27 -18.10
N ILE A 27 -14.21 -11.81 -16.92
CA ILE A 27 -14.79 -11.28 -15.69
C ILE A 27 -14.15 -9.91 -15.50
N THR A 28 -14.97 -8.87 -15.65
CA THR A 28 -14.54 -7.48 -15.68
C THR A 28 -15.18 -6.71 -14.54
N GLY A 29 -14.52 -5.65 -14.08
CA GLY A 29 -15.13 -4.68 -13.19
C GLY A 29 -15.82 -3.54 -13.95
N ALA A 30 -16.45 -2.66 -13.19
CA ALA A 30 -17.07 -1.44 -13.70
C ALA A 30 -16.68 -0.21 -12.87
N VAL A 31 -16.84 0.96 -13.49
CA VAL A 31 -16.77 2.26 -12.84
C VAL A 31 -18.08 2.99 -13.11
N ASP A 32 -18.65 3.55 -12.06
CA ASP A 32 -19.90 4.32 -12.06
C ASP A 32 -19.63 5.61 -11.29
N GLY A 33 -19.95 6.76 -11.86
CA GLY A 33 -19.76 7.99 -11.11
C GLY A 33 -20.56 9.18 -11.57
N THR A 34 -20.54 10.20 -10.72
CA THR A 34 -21.16 11.50 -10.99
C THR A 34 -20.16 12.62 -10.80
N ILE A 35 -20.27 13.66 -11.63
CA ILE A 35 -19.44 14.86 -11.58
C ILE A 35 -20.34 16.07 -11.35
N LYS A 36 -20.04 16.82 -10.29
CA LYS A 36 -20.74 18.06 -9.93
C LYS A 36 -19.79 19.25 -9.90
N ASP A 37 -20.33 20.43 -10.13
CA ASP A 37 -19.61 21.69 -9.98
C ASP A 37 -19.40 21.93 -8.48
N MET A 38 -18.16 22.21 -8.09
CA MET A 38 -17.81 22.37 -6.68
C MET A 38 -18.49 23.59 -6.03
N ALA A 39 -18.72 24.66 -6.79
CA ALA A 39 -19.27 25.91 -6.26
C ALA A 39 -20.81 25.88 -6.18
N THR A 40 -21.47 25.29 -7.18
CA THR A 40 -22.94 25.30 -7.29
C THR A 40 -23.59 23.98 -6.87
N GLY A 41 -22.83 22.89 -6.81
CA GLY A 41 -23.34 21.54 -6.58
C GLY A 41 -24.13 20.96 -7.76
N GLN A 42 -24.25 21.68 -8.87
CA GLN A 42 -25.00 21.23 -10.05
C GLN A 42 -24.21 20.19 -10.86
N PRO A 43 -24.87 19.25 -11.55
CA PRO A 43 -24.17 18.30 -12.40
C PRO A 43 -23.41 18.95 -13.56
N VAL A 44 -22.21 18.44 -13.87
CA VAL A 44 -21.38 18.94 -14.99
C VAL A 44 -21.45 17.96 -16.14
N SER A 45 -22.11 18.38 -17.22
CA SER A 45 -22.26 17.57 -18.45
C SER A 45 -21.09 17.79 -19.43
N GLY A 46 -20.83 16.77 -20.25
CA GLY A 46 -19.82 16.87 -21.30
C GLY A 46 -18.38 16.94 -20.78
N VAL A 47 -18.09 16.41 -19.60
CA VAL A 47 -16.72 16.27 -19.06
C VAL A 47 -16.06 15.09 -19.76
N LYS A 48 -14.89 15.30 -20.37
CA LYS A 48 -14.09 14.22 -20.95
C LYS A 48 -13.38 13.46 -19.83
N ILE A 49 -13.54 12.14 -19.81
CA ILE A 49 -12.93 11.25 -18.84
C ILE A 49 -12.03 10.27 -19.58
N SER A 50 -10.76 10.21 -19.20
CA SER A 50 -9.80 9.26 -19.76
C SER A 50 -9.37 8.26 -18.69
N LEU A 51 -9.46 6.96 -18.99
CA LEU A 51 -9.03 5.86 -18.12
C LEU A 51 -7.89 5.10 -18.80
N VAL A 52 -6.68 5.22 -18.28
CA VAL A 52 -5.48 4.55 -18.81
C VAL A 52 -5.02 3.47 -17.83
N SER A 53 -4.95 2.22 -18.27
CA SER A 53 -4.48 1.12 -17.40
C SER A 53 -3.02 1.37 -16.98
N ALA A 54 -2.75 1.41 -15.67
CA ALA A 54 -1.39 1.56 -15.16
C ALA A 54 -0.51 0.32 -15.44
N LYS A 55 -1.11 -0.83 -15.74
CA LYS A 55 -0.38 -2.07 -16.02
C LYS A 55 0.14 -2.14 -17.45
N THR A 56 -0.71 -1.75 -18.43
CA THR A 56 -0.38 -1.91 -19.84
C THR A 56 -0.05 -0.59 -20.55
N GLU A 57 -0.44 0.54 -19.94
CA GLU A 57 -0.32 1.93 -20.41
C GLU A 57 -0.95 2.25 -21.79
N SER A 58 -1.20 1.23 -22.61
CA SER A 58 -1.81 1.28 -23.94
C SER A 58 -3.31 1.04 -23.91
N LEU A 59 -3.84 0.44 -22.83
CA LEU A 59 -5.27 0.22 -22.68
C LEU A 59 -5.94 1.48 -22.15
N THR A 60 -6.55 2.24 -23.07
CA THR A 60 -7.20 3.52 -22.79
C THR A 60 -8.70 3.46 -23.11
N PHE A 61 -9.53 4.05 -22.24
CA PHE A 61 -10.95 4.25 -22.47
C PHE A 61 -11.30 5.72 -22.31
N GLU A 62 -12.07 6.26 -23.26
CA GLU A 62 -12.61 7.63 -23.18
C GLU A 62 -14.13 7.58 -22.93
N LEU A 63 -14.61 8.42 -22.01
CA LEU A 63 -16.01 8.58 -21.66
C LEU A 63 -16.36 10.06 -21.59
N THR A 64 -17.66 10.35 -21.64
CA THR A 64 -18.17 11.71 -21.47
C THR A 64 -19.38 11.68 -20.53
N THR A 65 -19.48 12.64 -19.60
CA THR A 65 -20.64 12.73 -18.72
C THR A 65 -21.92 13.15 -19.47
N ASP A 66 -23.05 12.57 -19.07
CA ASP A 66 -24.37 12.93 -19.56
C ASP A 66 -24.90 14.26 -18.97
N GLN A 67 -26.16 14.63 -19.27
CA GLN A 67 -26.79 15.84 -18.76
C GLN A 67 -26.95 15.86 -17.22
N LYS A 68 -26.95 14.70 -16.58
CA LYS A 68 -26.99 14.54 -15.12
C LYS A 68 -25.59 14.43 -14.52
N GLY A 69 -24.54 14.73 -15.30
CA GLY A 69 -23.15 14.63 -14.88
C GLY A 69 -22.70 13.19 -14.60
N HIS A 70 -23.47 12.19 -15.02
CA HIS A 70 -23.19 10.79 -14.74
C HIS A 70 -22.35 10.15 -15.86
N PHE A 71 -21.50 9.20 -15.50
CA PHE A 71 -20.72 8.38 -16.41
C PHE A 71 -20.67 6.93 -15.91
N TYR A 72 -20.63 5.98 -16.84
CA TYR A 72 -20.58 4.55 -16.52
C TYR A 72 -19.72 3.81 -17.54
N ARG A 73 -18.89 2.89 -17.07
CA ARG A 73 -18.11 1.99 -17.92
C ARG A 73 -17.93 0.63 -17.25
N SER A 74 -18.45 -0.41 -17.90
CA SER A 74 -18.15 -1.82 -17.60
C SER A 74 -17.13 -2.39 -18.58
N GLY A 75 -16.72 -3.65 -18.39
CA GLY A 75 -15.74 -4.29 -19.27
C GLY A 75 -14.30 -3.89 -18.97
N LEU A 76 -14.04 -3.32 -17.78
CA LEU A 76 -12.70 -2.92 -17.36
C LEU A 76 -11.98 -4.12 -16.76
N VAL A 77 -10.77 -4.38 -17.23
CA VAL A 77 -9.92 -5.43 -16.65
C VAL A 77 -9.56 -5.01 -15.22
N PRO A 78 -9.68 -5.88 -14.21
CA PRO A 78 -9.33 -5.53 -12.84
C PRO A 78 -7.90 -5.01 -12.73
N GLY A 79 -7.71 -3.91 -12.00
CA GLY A 79 -6.42 -3.25 -11.91
C GLY A 79 -6.55 -1.76 -11.57
N ILE A 80 -5.42 -1.08 -11.66
CA ILE A 80 -5.33 0.35 -11.39
C ILE A 80 -5.40 1.12 -12.71
N TYR A 81 -6.24 2.14 -12.76
CA TYR A 81 -6.38 3.05 -13.90
C TYR A 81 -6.01 4.46 -13.48
N LYS A 82 -5.14 5.11 -14.25
CA LYS A 82 -4.95 6.56 -14.20
C LYS A 82 -6.19 7.19 -14.85
N MET A 83 -6.93 7.98 -14.08
CA MET A 83 -8.12 8.69 -14.50
C MET A 83 -7.80 10.18 -14.66
N THR A 84 -8.22 10.78 -15.77
CA THR A 84 -8.18 12.23 -15.98
C THR A 84 -9.57 12.77 -16.32
N LEU A 85 -9.88 13.97 -15.83
CA LEU A 85 -11.12 14.70 -16.06
C LEU A 85 -10.78 16.05 -16.68
N GLU A 86 -11.35 16.32 -17.85
CA GLU A 86 -11.09 17.54 -18.61
C GLU A 86 -12.40 18.18 -19.09
N LYS A 87 -12.54 19.48 -18.81
CA LYS A 87 -13.65 20.31 -19.27
C LYS A 87 -13.19 21.75 -19.35
N GLU A 88 -13.48 22.42 -20.47
CA GLU A 88 -13.22 23.85 -20.60
C GLU A 88 -13.93 24.64 -19.50
N GLY A 89 -13.21 25.62 -18.90
CA GLY A 89 -13.71 26.41 -17.77
C GLY A 89 -13.55 25.75 -16.40
N TYR A 90 -13.01 24.52 -16.33
CA TYR A 90 -12.71 23.82 -15.08
C TYR A 90 -11.22 23.48 -14.96
N VAL A 91 -10.75 23.36 -13.73
CA VAL A 91 -9.42 22.85 -13.44
C VAL A 91 -9.38 21.36 -13.82
N PRO A 92 -8.42 20.92 -14.65
CA PRO A 92 -8.23 19.50 -14.93
C PRO A 92 -7.91 18.73 -13.65
N GLN A 93 -8.53 17.56 -13.49
CA GLN A 93 -8.28 16.69 -12.34
C GLN A 93 -7.79 15.33 -12.80
N GLY A 94 -6.99 14.68 -11.96
CA GLY A 94 -6.60 13.31 -12.21
C GLY A 94 -6.07 12.61 -10.97
N GLY A 95 -5.98 11.30 -11.07
CA GLY A 95 -5.43 10.41 -10.04
C GLY A 95 -5.64 8.96 -10.44
N SER A 96 -5.51 8.02 -9.49
CA SER A 96 -5.73 6.61 -9.78
C SER A 96 -7.05 6.12 -9.20
N ILE A 97 -7.71 5.21 -9.90
CA ILE A 97 -8.84 4.44 -9.39
C ILE A 97 -8.51 2.96 -9.47
N ARG A 98 -9.03 2.18 -8.52
CA ARG A 98 -8.97 0.73 -8.56
C ARG A 98 -10.26 0.17 -9.12
N VAL A 99 -10.14 -0.65 -10.15
CA VAL A 99 -11.22 -1.49 -10.66
C VAL A 99 -11.06 -2.88 -10.04
N VAL A 100 -12.11 -3.34 -9.37
CA VAL A 100 -12.14 -4.65 -8.71
C VAL A 100 -12.96 -5.62 -9.57
N LEU A 101 -12.58 -6.89 -9.51
CA LEU A 101 -13.25 -7.99 -10.21
C LEU A 101 -14.70 -8.10 -9.73
N ASP A 102 -15.65 -8.14 -10.68
CA ASP A 102 -17.09 -8.32 -10.39
C ASP A 102 -17.69 -7.27 -9.44
N GLU A 103 -17.05 -6.10 -9.35
CA GLU A 103 -17.48 -4.98 -8.53
C GLU A 103 -17.60 -3.70 -9.36
N THR A 104 -18.43 -2.78 -8.87
CA THR A 104 -18.57 -1.43 -9.43
C THR A 104 -17.91 -0.42 -8.51
N THR A 105 -16.81 0.18 -8.98
CA THR A 105 -16.16 1.30 -8.30
C THR A 105 -17.02 2.55 -8.45
N ARG A 106 -17.63 2.99 -7.35
CA ARG A 106 -18.50 4.17 -7.31
C ARG A 106 -17.71 5.43 -6.99
N LEU A 107 -17.94 6.49 -7.77
CA LEU A 107 -17.22 7.76 -7.66
C LEU A 107 -18.17 8.96 -7.59
N GLU A 108 -17.97 9.80 -6.58
CA GLU A 108 -18.60 11.12 -6.51
C GLU A 108 -17.50 12.18 -6.61
N LEU A 109 -17.43 12.84 -7.76
CA LEU A 109 -16.35 13.76 -8.11
C LEU A 109 -16.89 15.19 -8.20
N LYS A 110 -16.04 16.15 -7.89
CA LYS A 110 -16.36 17.57 -7.97
C LYS A 110 -15.30 18.28 -8.81
N LEU A 111 -15.72 19.04 -9.81
CA LEU A 111 -14.82 19.88 -10.58
C LEU A 111 -14.86 21.32 -10.07
N GLU A 112 -13.67 21.87 -9.83
CA GLU A 112 -13.49 23.28 -9.48
C GLU A 112 -13.49 24.13 -10.76
N PRO A 113 -14.32 25.18 -10.84
CA PRO A 113 -14.24 26.16 -11.92
C PRO A 113 -12.85 26.81 -11.96
N ALA A 114 -12.26 26.98 -13.14
CA ALA A 114 -10.96 27.61 -13.32
C ALA A 114 -11.02 29.12 -13.06
N LYS A 115 -11.12 29.52 -11.78
CA LYS A 115 -11.15 30.94 -11.37
C LYS A 115 -9.81 31.34 -10.76
N GLY A 116 -9.03 32.09 -11.53
CA GLY A 116 -7.79 32.73 -11.08
C GLY A 116 -6.55 31.82 -11.12
N PRO A 117 -5.35 32.42 -10.98
CA PRO A 117 -4.06 31.72 -11.13
C PRO A 117 -3.73 30.73 -10.01
N GLU A 118 -4.50 30.71 -8.92
CA GLU A 118 -4.27 29.82 -7.77
C GLU A 118 -5.20 28.60 -7.70
N ALA A 119 -6.20 28.48 -8.58
CA ALA A 119 -7.18 27.37 -8.53
C ALA A 119 -6.52 25.99 -8.77
N GLY A 120 -7.08 24.94 -8.17
CA GLY A 120 -6.65 23.57 -8.40
C GLY A 120 -5.45 23.10 -7.58
N ALA A 121 -4.51 22.42 -8.25
CA ALA A 121 -3.38 21.76 -7.60
C ALA A 121 -2.50 22.70 -6.75
N PRO A 122 -2.21 23.95 -7.16
CA PRO A 122 -1.46 24.89 -6.31
C PRO A 122 -2.20 25.28 -5.02
N ALA A 123 -3.52 25.55 -5.08
CA ALA A 123 -4.33 25.81 -3.89
C ALA A 123 -4.31 24.61 -2.95
N VAL A 124 -4.58 23.41 -3.45
CA VAL A 124 -4.55 22.17 -2.65
C VAL A 124 -3.18 21.93 -2.03
N ALA A 125 -2.10 22.18 -2.75
CA ALA A 125 -0.75 22.08 -2.20
C ALA A 125 -0.55 23.03 -1.00
N LYS A 126 -1.00 24.28 -1.10
CA LYS A 126 -0.99 25.22 0.05
C LYS A 126 -1.84 24.72 1.22
N MET A 127 -3.03 24.16 0.94
CA MET A 127 -3.88 23.58 1.98
C MET A 127 -3.20 22.42 2.71
N VAL A 128 -2.51 21.55 1.96
CA VAL A 128 -1.74 20.43 2.51
C VAL A 128 -0.59 20.91 3.38
N VAL A 129 0.17 21.91 2.92
CA VAL A 129 1.26 22.52 3.71
C VAL A 129 0.72 23.08 5.02
N ALA A 130 -0.34 23.89 4.96
CA ALA A 130 -0.99 24.44 6.15
C ALA A 130 -1.52 23.33 7.09
N GLY A 131 -2.11 22.27 6.54
CA GLY A 131 -2.55 21.10 7.31
C GLY A 131 -1.39 20.42 8.03
N ASN A 132 -0.24 20.24 7.36
CA ASN A 132 0.95 19.66 7.97
C ASN A 132 1.57 20.57 9.06
N GLU A 133 1.54 21.89 8.87
CA GLU A 133 1.95 22.86 9.90
C GLU A 133 1.06 22.78 11.14
N LEU A 134 -0.26 22.64 10.96
CA LEU A 134 -1.21 22.44 12.05
C LEU A 134 -0.95 21.11 12.79
N ILE A 135 -0.60 20.04 12.07
CA ILE A 135 -0.18 18.76 12.68
C ILE A 135 1.08 18.95 13.54
N ALA A 136 2.08 19.67 13.02
CA ALA A 136 3.32 19.95 13.75
C ALA A 136 3.05 20.80 15.02
N ALA A 137 2.06 21.68 14.97
CA ALA A 137 1.59 22.48 16.11
C ALA A 137 0.67 21.73 17.09
N GLY A 138 0.34 20.46 16.84
CA GLY A 138 -0.57 19.66 17.68
C GLY A 138 -2.06 20.00 17.51
N LYS A 139 -2.41 20.84 16.54
CA LYS A 139 -3.78 21.32 16.27
C LYS A 139 -4.52 20.36 15.32
N TYR A 140 -4.76 19.14 15.80
CA TYR A 140 -5.20 18.04 14.94
C TYR A 140 -6.58 18.24 14.33
N ASP A 141 -7.57 18.78 15.07
CA ASP A 141 -8.91 18.99 14.51
C ASP A 141 -8.93 20.09 13.44
N GLU A 142 -8.16 21.17 13.62
CA GLU A 142 -7.96 22.21 12.60
C GLU A 142 -7.30 21.61 11.34
N ALA A 143 -6.28 20.76 11.53
CA ALA A 143 -5.61 20.06 10.43
C ALA A 143 -6.58 19.15 9.66
N ILE A 144 -7.41 18.38 10.37
CA ILE A 144 -8.39 17.47 9.78
C ILE A 144 -9.41 18.25 8.92
N ALA A 145 -9.93 19.37 9.44
CA ALA A 145 -10.85 20.22 8.69
C ALA A 145 -10.19 20.77 7.42
N ARG A 146 -8.99 21.33 7.55
CA ARG A 146 -8.23 21.92 6.43
C ARG A 146 -7.90 20.90 5.34
N LEU A 147 -7.49 19.69 5.73
CA LEU A 147 -7.19 18.62 4.80
C LEU A 147 -8.47 18.00 4.20
N GLY A 148 -9.59 18.06 4.92
CA GLY A 148 -10.92 17.75 4.40
C GLY A 148 -11.35 18.69 3.26
N GLU A 149 -11.07 19.99 3.39
CA GLU A 149 -11.27 20.96 2.29
C GLU A 149 -10.41 20.60 1.08
N ALA A 150 -9.13 20.27 1.30
CA ALA A 150 -8.21 19.87 0.24
C ALA A 150 -8.70 18.62 -0.52
N ILE A 151 -9.22 17.62 0.21
CA ILE A 151 -9.83 16.42 -0.36
C ILE A 151 -11.10 16.75 -1.16
N ALA A 152 -11.93 17.68 -0.65
CA ALA A 152 -13.15 18.07 -1.36
C ALA A 152 -12.86 18.78 -2.69
N GLN A 153 -11.72 19.49 -2.80
CA GLN A 153 -11.28 20.15 -4.03
C GLN A 153 -10.67 19.17 -5.03
N LEU A 154 -9.76 18.29 -4.57
CA LEU A 154 -9.10 17.29 -5.42
C LEU A 154 -9.22 15.88 -4.80
N PRO A 155 -10.39 15.22 -4.97
CA PRO A 155 -10.68 13.94 -4.30
C PRO A 155 -9.82 12.77 -4.80
N LEU A 156 -9.13 12.94 -5.93
CA LEU A 156 -8.24 11.94 -6.54
C LEU A 156 -6.76 12.17 -6.16
N ASN A 157 -6.45 13.22 -5.40
CA ASN A 157 -5.10 13.47 -4.90
C ASN A 157 -4.85 12.65 -3.62
N ALA A 158 -3.87 11.75 -3.63
CA ALA A 158 -3.55 10.88 -2.50
C ALA A 158 -2.94 11.63 -1.29
N VAL A 159 -2.28 12.78 -1.53
CA VAL A 159 -1.47 13.47 -0.51
C VAL A 159 -2.31 14.04 0.64
N PRO A 160 -3.43 14.76 0.41
CA PRO A 160 -4.31 15.20 1.47
C PRO A 160 -4.82 14.08 2.39
N TYR A 161 -5.16 12.91 1.83
CA TYR A 161 -5.59 11.75 2.62
C TYR A 161 -4.47 11.27 3.55
N TYR A 162 -3.22 11.17 3.07
CA TYR A 162 -2.09 10.79 3.93
C TYR A 162 -1.91 11.75 5.11
N TYR A 163 -1.93 13.07 4.87
CA TYR A 163 -1.76 14.02 5.96
C TYR A 163 -2.97 14.03 6.90
N ARG A 164 -4.19 13.84 6.40
CA ARG A 164 -5.38 13.77 7.27
C ARG A 164 -5.34 12.52 8.14
N GLY A 165 -4.92 11.40 7.55
CA GLY A 165 -4.64 10.16 8.28
C GLY A 165 -3.56 10.35 9.35
N LEU A 166 -2.50 11.11 9.07
CA LEU A 166 -1.47 11.46 10.07
C LEU A 166 -2.03 12.32 11.22
N ALA A 167 -2.93 13.25 10.94
CA ALA A 167 -3.62 14.04 11.97
C ALA A 167 -4.55 13.16 12.83
N HIS A 168 -5.28 12.23 12.20
CA HIS A 168 -6.09 11.23 12.89
C HIS A 168 -5.22 10.32 13.79
N GLU A 169 -4.11 9.77 13.28
CA GLU A 169 -3.17 8.93 14.04
C GLU A 169 -2.66 9.68 15.29
N LYS A 170 -2.19 10.91 15.11
CA LYS A 170 -1.63 11.72 16.20
C LYS A 170 -2.66 12.18 17.23
N SER A 171 -3.95 12.23 16.86
CA SER A 171 -5.06 12.48 17.78
C SER A 171 -5.68 11.21 18.38
N GLY A 172 -5.10 10.03 18.10
CA GLY A 172 -5.56 8.74 18.63
C GLY A 172 -6.72 8.10 17.86
N LYS A 173 -7.18 8.72 16.76
CA LYS A 173 -8.28 8.26 15.89
C LYS A 173 -7.75 7.25 14.86
N ASN A 174 -7.28 6.10 15.33
CA ASN A 174 -6.52 5.14 14.51
C ASN A 174 -7.36 4.50 13.38
N GLU A 175 -8.66 4.28 13.60
CA GLU A 175 -9.55 3.70 12.60
C GLU A 175 -9.75 4.65 11.41
N GLU A 176 -9.98 5.93 11.67
CA GLU A 176 -10.08 6.98 10.65
C GLU A 176 -8.74 7.16 9.93
N ALA A 177 -7.62 7.09 10.65
CA ALA A 177 -6.29 7.12 10.04
C ALA A 177 -6.08 5.99 9.04
N LEU A 178 -6.46 4.76 9.40
CA LEU A 178 -6.37 3.61 8.50
C LEU A 178 -7.28 3.75 7.26
N GLN A 179 -8.47 4.34 7.39
CA GLN A 179 -9.34 4.63 6.24
C GLN A 179 -8.67 5.61 5.28
N ASP A 180 -8.10 6.69 5.81
CA ASP A 180 -7.40 7.70 5.01
C ASP A 180 -6.12 7.15 4.36
N TYR A 181 -5.34 6.34 5.08
CA TYR A 181 -4.17 5.68 4.50
C TYR A 181 -4.55 4.67 3.43
N GLN A 182 -5.61 3.88 3.64
CA GLN A 182 -6.14 2.97 2.62
C GLN A 182 -6.54 3.75 1.37
N LYS A 183 -7.20 4.91 1.53
CA LYS A 183 -7.57 5.75 0.39
C LYS A 183 -6.35 6.32 -0.34
N ALA A 184 -5.32 6.76 0.40
CA ALA A 184 -4.07 7.23 -0.19
C ALA A 184 -3.36 6.13 -1.00
N ILE A 185 -3.34 4.88 -0.51
CA ILE A 185 -2.76 3.71 -1.19
C ILE A 185 -3.52 3.39 -2.49
N GLU A 186 -4.85 3.48 -2.46
CA GLU A 186 -5.69 3.25 -3.65
C GLU A 186 -5.45 4.28 -4.76
N LEU A 187 -5.31 5.56 -4.36
CA LEU A 187 -5.12 6.68 -5.29
C LEU A 187 -3.68 6.74 -5.83
N LYS A 188 -2.71 6.23 -5.07
CA LYS A 188 -1.29 6.20 -5.44
C LYS A 188 -0.61 4.93 -4.91
N ALA A 189 -0.47 3.95 -5.80
CA ALA A 189 0.05 2.61 -5.45
C ALA A 189 1.51 2.61 -4.99
N ASP A 190 2.33 3.54 -5.47
CA ASP A 190 3.73 3.74 -5.09
C ASP A 190 3.88 4.65 -3.85
N PHE A 191 2.78 4.97 -3.16
CA PHE A 191 2.85 5.82 -1.96
C PHE A 191 3.20 5.00 -0.71
N ILE A 192 4.50 4.93 -0.43
CA ILE A 192 5.07 4.11 0.65
C ILE A 192 4.64 4.57 2.05
N LEU A 193 4.59 5.89 2.32
CA LEU A 193 4.36 6.41 3.67
C LEU A 193 3.05 5.91 4.33
N PRO A 194 1.89 5.90 3.65
CA PRO A 194 0.68 5.26 4.18
C PRO A 194 0.83 3.79 4.57
N LEU A 195 1.64 3.00 3.83
CA LEU A 195 1.86 1.58 4.12
C LEU A 195 2.61 1.41 5.43
N THR A 196 3.70 2.13 5.64
CA THR A 196 4.52 2.03 6.85
C THR A 196 3.77 2.53 8.09
N ARG A 197 2.97 3.59 7.94
CA ARG A 197 2.06 4.10 9.00
C ARG A 197 0.97 3.09 9.36
N SER A 198 0.33 2.48 8.36
CA SER A 198 -0.68 1.44 8.58
C SER A 198 -0.07 0.24 9.32
N GLY A 199 1.12 -0.21 8.92
CA GLY A 199 1.86 -1.26 9.61
C GLY A 199 2.11 -0.92 11.09
N MET A 200 2.51 0.32 11.37
CA MET A 200 2.74 0.79 12.75
C MET A 200 1.47 0.77 13.60
N ILE A 201 0.33 1.20 13.04
CA ILE A 201 -0.96 1.17 13.76
C ILE A 201 -1.35 -0.28 14.07
N TRP A 202 -1.25 -1.20 13.12
CA TRP A 202 -1.57 -2.61 13.35
C TRP A 202 -0.63 -3.28 14.37
N ALA A 203 0.67 -2.96 14.32
CA ALA A 203 1.64 -3.45 15.29
C ALA A 203 1.31 -2.97 16.72
N LYS A 204 0.93 -1.69 16.89
CA LYS A 204 0.47 -1.14 18.18
C LYS A 204 -0.80 -1.83 18.69
N LYS A 205 -1.66 -2.32 17.80
CA LYS A 205 -2.87 -3.10 18.12
C LYS A 205 -2.57 -4.58 18.42
N GLY A 206 -1.32 -5.03 18.24
CA GLY A 206 -0.89 -6.43 18.44
C GLY A 206 -1.23 -7.36 17.27
N ASP A 207 -1.78 -6.85 16.17
CA ASP A 207 -2.05 -7.64 14.96
C ASP A 207 -0.79 -7.67 14.08
N PHE A 208 0.19 -8.47 14.50
CA PHE A 208 1.50 -8.56 13.85
C PHE A 208 1.44 -9.17 12.45
N GLU A 209 0.42 -9.99 12.16
CA GLU A 209 0.21 -10.57 10.83
C GLU A 209 -0.17 -9.46 9.84
N LYS A 210 -1.17 -8.61 10.17
CA LYS A 210 -1.51 -7.46 9.31
C LYS A 210 -0.38 -6.44 9.24
N ALA A 211 0.29 -6.15 10.36
CA ALA A 211 1.41 -5.22 10.37
C ALA A 211 2.52 -5.68 9.42
N GLY A 212 2.91 -6.96 9.49
CA GLY A 212 3.90 -7.56 8.60
C GLY A 212 3.49 -7.50 7.12
N GLN A 213 2.20 -7.67 6.80
CA GLN A 213 1.70 -7.53 5.42
C GLN A 213 1.89 -6.10 4.89
N PHE A 214 1.62 -5.07 5.69
CA PHE A 214 1.82 -3.68 5.29
C PHE A 214 3.31 -3.33 5.13
N TYR A 215 4.17 -3.76 6.06
CA TYR A 215 5.61 -3.53 5.95
C TYR A 215 6.22 -4.26 4.75
N ARG A 216 5.80 -5.51 4.47
CA ARG A 216 6.24 -6.24 3.28
C ARG A 216 5.84 -5.52 2.00
N LYS A 217 4.59 -5.04 1.90
CA LYS A 217 4.14 -4.22 0.76
C LYS A 217 4.97 -2.94 0.59
N ALA A 218 5.35 -2.28 1.69
CA ALA A 218 6.22 -1.10 1.62
C ALA A 218 7.60 -1.45 1.05
N LEU A 219 8.23 -2.53 1.55
CA LEU A 219 9.52 -3.03 1.05
C LEU A 219 9.44 -3.45 -0.42
N ASP A 220 8.38 -4.15 -0.82
CA ASP A 220 8.12 -4.57 -2.21
C ASP A 220 7.91 -3.36 -3.13
N SER A 221 7.44 -2.23 -2.58
CA SER A 221 7.29 -0.94 -3.28
C SER A 221 8.59 -0.13 -3.34
N GLY A 222 9.71 -0.70 -2.88
CA GLY A 222 11.03 -0.09 -2.96
C GLY A 222 11.43 0.75 -1.75
N ASP A 223 10.73 0.63 -0.61
CA ASP A 223 11.10 1.34 0.62
C ASP A 223 12.53 0.99 1.06
N GLN A 224 13.32 2.03 1.32
CA GLN A 224 14.72 1.93 1.75
C GLN A 224 14.90 2.35 3.20
N ASP A 225 13.83 2.76 3.90
CA ASP A 225 13.92 3.07 5.33
C ASP A 225 14.28 1.80 6.13
N PRO A 226 15.45 1.76 6.81
CA PRO A 226 15.85 0.60 7.61
C PRO A 226 14.84 0.26 8.70
N THR A 227 14.08 1.25 9.18
CA THR A 227 13.05 1.09 10.22
C THR A 227 11.89 0.19 9.74
N THR A 228 11.58 0.20 8.44
CA THR A 228 10.53 -0.67 7.87
C THR A 228 10.96 -2.14 7.92
N LEU A 229 12.22 -2.43 7.55
CA LEU A 229 12.76 -3.79 7.62
C LEU A 229 12.90 -4.26 9.08
N TYR A 230 13.35 -3.37 9.98
CA TYR A 230 13.39 -3.64 11.42
C TYR A 230 12.00 -4.00 11.96
N ASN A 231 10.98 -3.18 11.69
CA ASN A 231 9.62 -3.43 12.18
C ASN A 231 9.01 -4.70 11.58
N CYS A 232 9.33 -5.04 10.32
CA CYS A 232 8.96 -6.31 9.71
C CYS A 232 9.59 -7.49 10.47
N GLY A 233 10.89 -7.41 10.78
CA GLY A 233 11.59 -8.41 11.62
C GLY A 233 10.97 -8.56 13.00
N VAL A 234 10.61 -7.44 13.66
CA VAL A 234 9.91 -7.47 14.95
C VAL A 234 8.55 -8.16 14.85
N CYS A 235 7.77 -7.90 13.78
CA CYS A 235 6.51 -8.60 13.55
C CYS A 235 6.74 -10.12 13.38
N LEU A 236 7.75 -10.52 12.62
CA LEU A 236 8.10 -11.93 12.42
C LEU A 236 8.51 -12.61 13.74
N THR A 237 9.28 -11.94 14.60
CA THR A 237 9.62 -12.42 15.95
C THR A 237 8.36 -12.67 16.78
N ASN A 238 7.42 -11.73 16.81
CA ASN A 238 6.17 -11.86 17.57
C ASN A 238 5.25 -12.97 17.02
N LEU A 239 5.36 -13.28 15.73
CA LEU A 239 4.65 -14.39 15.10
C LEU A 239 5.35 -15.75 15.28
N GLY A 240 6.48 -15.81 15.99
CA GLY A 240 7.28 -17.03 16.18
C GLY A 240 8.05 -17.47 14.92
N LYS A 241 8.10 -16.62 13.88
CA LYS A 241 8.83 -16.89 12.63
C LYS A 241 10.31 -16.52 12.78
N SER A 242 10.98 -17.15 13.74
CA SER A 242 12.33 -16.77 14.18
C SER A 242 13.39 -16.82 13.08
N ALA A 243 13.32 -17.79 12.16
CA ALA A 243 14.26 -17.89 11.04
C ALA A 243 14.12 -16.71 10.06
N GLU A 244 12.90 -16.37 9.68
CA GLU A 244 12.61 -15.22 8.81
C GLU A 244 12.99 -13.90 9.49
N ALA A 245 12.73 -13.76 10.79
CA ALA A 245 13.11 -12.59 11.58
C ALA A 245 14.64 -12.40 11.59
N ARG A 246 15.39 -13.49 11.83
CA ARG A 246 16.86 -13.47 11.80
C ARG A 246 17.38 -13.02 10.44
N GLU A 247 16.85 -13.56 9.35
CA GLU A 247 17.23 -13.15 7.99
C GLU A 247 16.97 -11.66 7.74
N ALA A 248 15.80 -11.15 8.16
CA ALA A 248 15.46 -9.72 8.01
C ALA A 248 16.44 -8.82 8.78
N PHE A 249 16.78 -9.20 10.03
CA PHE A 249 17.72 -8.48 10.86
C PHE A 249 19.16 -8.54 10.35
N GLU A 250 19.64 -9.70 9.89
CA GLU A 250 20.96 -9.84 9.29
C GLU A 250 21.08 -9.04 7.99
N LYS A 251 20.03 -9.05 7.14
CA LYS A 251 19.95 -8.17 5.96
C LYS A 251 20.03 -6.69 6.33
N LEU A 252 19.37 -6.29 7.42
CA LEU A 252 19.43 -4.92 7.91
C LEU A 252 20.85 -4.56 8.37
N LEU A 253 21.49 -5.38 9.19
CA LEU A 253 22.87 -5.13 9.65
C LEU A 253 23.90 -5.13 8.52
N ALA A 254 23.69 -5.92 7.47
CA ALA A 254 24.56 -5.89 6.29
C ALA A 254 24.51 -4.53 5.55
N ARG A 255 23.37 -3.82 5.63
CA ARG A 255 23.18 -2.49 5.03
C ARG A 255 23.55 -1.37 5.98
N ASP A 256 23.14 -1.49 7.24
CA ASP A 256 23.41 -0.52 8.29
C ASP A 256 23.93 -1.22 9.57
N PRO A 257 25.25 -1.40 9.68
CA PRO A 257 25.88 -1.98 10.87
C PRO A 257 25.74 -1.12 12.13
N LYS A 258 25.22 0.10 12.04
CA LYS A 258 25.04 1.03 13.17
C LYS A 258 23.64 0.93 13.79
N TYR A 259 22.71 0.19 13.19
CA TYR A 259 21.36 -0.01 13.72
C TYR A 259 21.40 -0.88 14.99
N SER A 260 21.58 -0.24 16.15
CA SER A 260 21.87 -0.88 17.45
C SER A 260 20.78 -1.84 17.90
N ASP A 261 19.50 -1.47 17.74
CA ASP A 261 18.36 -2.27 18.19
C ASP A 261 18.35 -3.69 17.62
N VAL A 262 18.92 -3.89 16.42
CA VAL A 262 18.98 -5.20 15.76
C VAL A 262 19.89 -6.18 16.52
N TYR A 263 20.98 -5.71 17.11
CA TYR A 263 21.88 -6.57 17.88
C TYR A 263 21.16 -7.17 19.09
N TYR A 264 20.35 -6.37 19.78
CA TYR A 264 19.51 -6.86 20.87
C TYR A 264 18.49 -7.88 20.38
N GLN A 265 17.76 -7.61 19.29
CA GLN A 265 16.78 -8.54 18.74
C GLN A 265 17.41 -9.88 18.33
N LEU A 266 18.55 -9.84 17.63
CA LEU A 266 19.28 -11.05 17.25
C LEU A 266 19.81 -11.82 18.47
N ALA A 267 20.26 -11.13 19.52
CA ALA A 267 20.69 -11.78 20.74
C ALA A 267 19.54 -12.58 21.39
N ILE A 268 18.34 -11.99 21.49
CA ILE A 268 17.16 -12.67 22.02
C ILE A 268 16.78 -13.88 21.15
N LEU A 269 16.83 -13.76 19.82
CA LEU A 269 16.60 -14.88 18.92
C LEU A 269 17.64 -16.00 19.10
N CYS A 270 18.92 -15.65 19.28
CA CYS A 270 19.99 -16.62 19.56
C CYS A 270 19.79 -17.33 20.89
N LEU A 271 19.37 -16.63 21.95
CA LEU A 271 19.05 -17.24 23.24
C LEU A 271 17.93 -18.27 23.14
N ASN A 272 16.85 -17.91 22.43
CA ASN A 272 15.73 -18.83 22.22
C ASN A 272 16.13 -20.06 21.39
N ALA A 273 17.18 -19.95 20.56
CA ALA A 273 17.75 -21.04 19.78
C ALA A 273 18.84 -21.84 20.54
N GLY A 274 19.22 -21.44 21.76
CA GLY A 274 20.32 -22.05 22.52
C GLY A 274 21.72 -21.67 22.04
N GLU A 275 21.84 -20.67 21.16
CA GLU A 275 23.12 -20.14 20.65
C GLU A 275 23.75 -19.15 21.64
N THR A 276 24.01 -19.59 22.88
CA THR A 276 24.42 -18.72 23.99
C THR A 276 25.70 -17.93 23.71
N ALA A 277 26.71 -18.54 23.08
CA ALA A 277 27.95 -17.84 22.75
C ALA A 277 27.70 -16.65 21.82
N ARG A 278 26.92 -16.86 20.76
CA ARG A 278 26.57 -15.80 19.80
C ARG A 278 25.70 -14.72 20.44
N ALA A 279 24.76 -15.11 21.30
CA ALA A 279 23.94 -14.16 22.04
C ALA A 279 24.77 -13.22 22.91
N LYS A 280 25.80 -13.73 23.62
CA LYS A 280 26.71 -12.90 24.43
C LYS A 280 27.42 -11.84 23.59
N GLU A 281 28.02 -12.25 22.47
CA GLU A 281 28.70 -11.32 21.53
C GLU A 281 27.76 -10.20 21.07
N LEU A 282 26.53 -10.55 20.71
CA LEU A 282 25.55 -9.59 20.22
C LEU A 282 25.08 -8.62 21.32
N LEU A 283 24.91 -9.09 22.56
CA LEU A 283 24.58 -8.23 23.70
C LEU A 283 25.72 -7.26 24.03
N GLU A 284 26.97 -7.73 24.00
CA GLU A 284 28.15 -6.88 24.19
C GLU A 284 28.22 -5.80 23.10
N MET A 285 28.04 -6.18 21.83
CA MET A 285 27.99 -5.24 20.72
C MET A 285 26.85 -4.22 20.88
N PHE A 286 25.66 -4.65 21.31
CA PHE A 286 24.51 -3.79 21.56
C PHE A 286 24.82 -2.72 22.61
N ILE A 287 25.33 -3.12 23.77
CA ILE A 287 25.63 -2.21 24.88
C ILE A 287 26.73 -1.20 24.52
N VAL A 288 27.73 -1.63 23.73
CA VAL A 288 28.80 -0.72 23.26
C VAL A 288 28.25 0.29 22.24
N LYS A 289 27.35 -0.13 21.35
CA LYS A 289 26.80 0.73 20.30
C LYS A 289 25.77 1.72 20.81
N ASP A 290 24.96 1.33 21.79
CA ASP A 290 23.87 2.14 22.30
C ASP A 290 23.69 1.94 23.82
N PRO A 291 24.60 2.50 24.63
CA PRO A 291 24.62 2.30 26.08
C PRO A 291 23.43 2.94 26.80
N GLU A 292 22.78 3.93 26.19
CA GLU A 292 21.63 4.68 26.75
C GLU A 292 20.28 4.12 26.26
N ASN A 293 20.29 3.07 25.43
CA ASN A 293 19.06 2.41 24.99
C ASN A 293 18.25 1.92 26.21
N LYS A 294 16.93 2.01 26.13
CA LYS A 294 16.02 1.51 27.19
C LYS A 294 16.25 0.04 27.54
N ASN A 295 16.74 -0.77 26.59
CA ASN A 295 17.03 -2.20 26.79
C ASN A 295 18.47 -2.46 27.28
N ALA A 296 19.34 -1.45 27.39
CA ALA A 296 20.75 -1.64 27.75
C ALA A 296 20.94 -2.18 29.17
N ALA A 297 20.12 -1.75 30.13
CA ALA A 297 20.15 -2.27 31.49
C ALA A 297 19.80 -3.77 31.52
N LEU A 298 18.71 -4.14 30.85
CA LEU A 298 18.28 -5.53 30.73
C LEU A 298 19.33 -6.39 30.00
N ALA A 299 19.94 -5.88 28.94
CA ALA A 299 21.01 -6.56 28.22
C ALA A 299 22.22 -6.86 29.13
N LYS A 300 22.61 -5.91 30.00
CA LYS A 300 23.69 -6.11 30.99
C LYS A 300 23.34 -7.19 32.01
N GLU A 301 22.10 -7.23 32.48
CA GLU A 301 21.62 -8.26 33.41
C GLU A 301 21.64 -9.65 32.77
N ILE A 302 21.14 -9.78 31.54
CA ILE A 302 21.20 -11.03 30.77
C ILE A 302 22.65 -11.46 30.57
N LEU A 303 23.54 -10.55 30.16
CA LEU A 303 24.96 -10.89 29.95
C LEU A 303 25.62 -11.37 31.25
N LYS A 304 25.29 -10.76 32.38
CA LYS A 304 25.78 -11.18 33.70
C LYS A 304 25.31 -12.59 34.06
N SER A 305 24.02 -12.91 33.86
CA SER A 305 23.51 -14.25 34.19
C SER A 305 24.16 -15.33 33.32
N LEU A 306 24.29 -15.08 32.01
CA LEU A 306 24.93 -16.02 31.08
C LEU A 306 26.43 -16.25 31.39
N ASN A 307 27.10 -15.29 32.03
CA ASN A 307 28.50 -15.43 32.47
C ASN A 307 28.65 -16.13 33.82
N GLN A 308 27.55 -16.29 34.57
CA GLN A 308 27.50 -16.99 35.85
C GLN A 308 27.03 -18.44 35.72
N GLU A 309 26.45 -18.83 34.58
CA GLU A 309 26.17 -20.24 34.29
C GLU A 309 27.48 -21.03 34.21
N PRO A 310 27.67 -22.06 35.07
CA PRO A 310 28.81 -22.96 34.91
C PRO A 310 28.70 -23.62 33.54
N ALA A 311 29.82 -23.70 32.81
CA ALA A 311 29.89 -24.39 31.53
C ALA A 311 29.20 -25.75 31.69
N ALA A 312 28.06 -25.95 31.03
CA ALA A 312 27.37 -27.23 31.03
C ALA A 312 28.40 -28.28 30.60
N ALA A 313 28.67 -29.22 31.50
CA ALA A 313 29.57 -30.34 31.24
C ALA A 313 29.12 -31.03 29.94
N GLY A 314 30.07 -31.19 29.02
CA GLY A 314 29.86 -31.80 27.71
C GLY A 314 29.53 -33.28 27.76
#